data_AF-A0A535XPU8-F1
#
_entry.id   AF-A0A535XPU8-F1
#
_cell.length_a   1.000
_cell.length_b   1.000
_cell.length_c   1.000
_cell.angle_alpha   90.00
_cell.angle_beta   90.00
_cell.angle_gamma   90.00
#
_symmetry.space_group_name_H-M   'P 1'
#
loop_
_entity.id
_entity.type
_entity.pdbx_description
1 polymer ?
#
loop_
_entity_poly.entity_id
_entity_poly.type
_entity_poly.pdbx_seq_one_letter_code
_entity_poly.pdbx_strand_id
1 'polypeptide(L)'
;MQEPRAFCRAVMHEYERQWSRATGHGVRHPLRLKMERLQSWCDQTCSATEFEARLLESHESDDVGAELLADELLPLWRAVRAGGALPFQQE
;
A
#
# COMPACT_ATOMS: atom_id res chain seq x y z
N MET A 1 -3.63 -16.15 9.19
CA MET A 1 -2.59 -15.43 8.42
C MET A 1 -3.31 -14.38 7.60
N GLN A 2 -3.02 -13.09 7.78
CA GLN A 2 -3.60 -12.07 6.91
C GLN A 2 -2.96 -12.17 5.52
N GLU A 3 -3.82 -12.18 4.51
CA GLU A 3 -3.41 -12.26 3.12
C GLU A 3 -2.98 -10.88 2.64
N PRO A 4 -1.80 -10.72 2.01
CA PRO A 4 -1.34 -9.46 1.42
C PRO A 4 -2.40 -8.79 0.54
N ARG A 5 -3.18 -9.59 -0.21
CA ARG A 5 -4.28 -9.10 -1.05
C ARG A 5 -5.36 -8.36 -0.27
N ALA A 6 -5.71 -8.83 0.93
CA ALA A 6 -6.72 -8.17 1.76
C ALA A 6 -6.21 -6.81 2.27
N PHE A 7 -4.95 -6.77 2.72
CA PHE A 7 -4.27 -5.53 3.11
C PHE A 7 -4.21 -4.53 1.94
N CYS A 8 -3.73 -5.00 0.79
CA CYS A 8 -3.65 -4.20 -0.43
C CYS A 8 -5.00 -3.59 -0.83
N ARG A 9 -6.07 -4.39 -0.83
CA ARG A 9 -7.42 -3.90 -1.16
C ARG A 9 -7.88 -2.81 -0.19
N ALA A 10 -7.64 -3.00 1.11
CA ALA A 10 -8.03 -2.01 2.10
C ALA A 10 -7.28 -0.68 1.90
N VAL A 11 -5.97 -0.73 1.63
CA VAL A 11 -5.15 0.45 1.34
C VAL A 11 -5.57 1.10 0.01
N MET A 12 -5.80 0.32 -1.05
CA MET A 12 -6.27 0.84 -2.33
C MET A 12 -7.60 1.58 -2.19
N HIS A 13 -8.55 1.01 -1.45
CA HIS A 13 -9.82 1.69 -1.17
C HIS A 13 -9.63 3.01 -0.40
N GLU A 14 -8.67 3.08 0.50
CA GLU A 14 -8.36 4.33 1.19
C GLU A 14 -7.77 5.37 0.23
N TYR A 15 -6.86 4.98 -0.66
CA TYR A 15 -6.35 5.88 -1.69
C TYR A 15 -7.44 6.35 -2.66
N GLU A 16 -8.38 5.49 -3.04
CA GLU A 16 -9.56 5.85 -3.83
C GLU A 16 -10.44 6.87 -3.09
N ARG A 17 -10.69 6.67 -1.79
CA ARG A 17 -11.45 7.63 -0.96
C ARG A 17 -10.75 8.99 -0.88
N GLN A 18 -9.46 9.01 -0.63
CA GLN A 18 -8.68 10.25 -0.59
C GLN A 18 -8.67 10.95 -1.93
N TRP A 19 -8.52 10.19 -3.02
CA TRP A 19 -8.56 10.72 -4.38
C TRP A 19 -9.93 11.32 -4.70
N SER A 20 -11.02 10.65 -4.33
CA SER A 20 -12.39 11.17 -4.51
C SER A 20 -12.66 12.44 -3.71
N ARG A 21 -11.98 12.63 -2.57
CA ARG A 21 -12.10 13.85 -1.74
C ARG A 21 -11.22 15.00 -2.25
N ALA A 22 -10.13 14.69 -2.95
CA ALA A 22 -9.26 15.69 -3.54
C ALA A 22 -9.93 16.26 -4.82
N THR A 23 -10.36 17.53 -4.77
CA THR A 23 -11.09 18.27 -5.81
C THR A 23 -10.23 18.61 -7.04
N GLY A 24 -9.50 17.65 -7.60
CA GLY A 24 -8.62 17.82 -8.76
C GLY A 24 -8.22 16.49 -9.39
N HIS A 25 -8.98 16.04 -10.40
CA HIS A 25 -8.68 14.86 -11.23
C HIS A 25 -7.52 15.13 -12.20
N GLY A 26 -6.36 15.50 -11.68
CA GLY A 26 -5.14 15.62 -12.48
C GLY A 26 -4.70 14.25 -12.99
N VAL A 27 -4.31 14.17 -14.27
CA VAL A 27 -3.87 12.94 -14.95
C VAL A 27 -2.65 12.29 -14.28
N ARG A 28 -1.85 13.06 -13.52
CA ARG A 28 -0.71 12.60 -12.72
C ARG A 28 -0.90 12.89 -11.22
N HIS A 29 -2.01 12.41 -10.66
CA HIS A 29 -2.21 12.50 -9.21
C HIS A 29 -1.27 11.51 -8.48
N PRO A 30 -0.49 11.93 -7.47
CA PRO A 30 0.44 11.05 -6.75
C PRO A 30 -0.22 9.77 -6.19
N LEU A 31 -1.47 9.87 -5.73
CA LEU A 31 -2.26 8.71 -5.27
C LEU A 31 -2.49 7.68 -6.39
N ARG A 32 -2.67 8.10 -7.64
CA ARG A 32 -2.89 7.17 -8.75
C ARG A 32 -1.64 6.34 -9.04
N LEU A 33 -0.47 6.96 -9.00
CA LEU A 33 0.81 6.27 -9.14
C LEU A 33 1.05 5.28 -7.99
N LYS A 34 0.70 5.67 -6.76
CA LYS A 34 0.73 4.76 -5.60
C LYS A 34 -0.20 3.56 -5.78
N MET A 35 -1.44 3.78 -6.22
CA MET A 35 -2.42 2.71 -6.48
C MET A 35 -1.97 1.74 -7.58
N GLU A 36 -1.48 2.24 -8.71
CA GLU A 36 -0.99 1.42 -9.82
C GLU A 36 0.20 0.55 -9.39
N ARG A 37 1.12 1.12 -8.60
CA ARG A 37 2.28 0.40 -8.06
C ARG A 37 1.90 -0.62 -7.00
N LEU A 38 1.00 -0.26 -6.09
CA LEU A 38 0.46 -1.17 -5.08
C LEU A 38 -0.22 -2.36 -5.76
N GLN A 39 -1.10 -2.13 -6.74
CA GLN A 39 -1.76 -3.19 -7.51
C GLN A 39 -0.74 -4.18 -8.11
N SER A 40 0.31 -3.67 -8.76
CA SER A 40 1.38 -4.50 -9.32
C SER A 40 2.08 -5.36 -8.25
N TRP A 41 2.34 -4.81 -7.07
CA TRP A 41 2.92 -5.58 -5.97
C TRP A 41 1.96 -6.67 -5.48
N CYS A 42 0.68 -6.38 -5.34
CA CYS A 42 -0.30 -7.34 -4.83
C CYS A 42 -0.56 -8.50 -5.80
N ASP A 43 -0.44 -8.25 -7.11
CA ASP A 43 -0.57 -9.29 -8.14
C ASP A 43 0.66 -10.20 -8.21
N GLN A 44 1.84 -9.67 -7.87
CA GLN A 44 3.11 -10.40 -7.91
C GLN A 44 3.50 -11.11 -6.60
N THR A 45 2.71 -10.97 -5.53
CA THR A 45 3.10 -11.52 -4.22
C THR A 45 2.11 -12.56 -3.70
N CYS A 46 2.62 -13.73 -3.33
CA CYS A 46 1.79 -14.89 -2.97
C CYS A 46 1.70 -15.08 -1.45
N SER A 47 2.72 -14.71 -0.69
CA SER A 47 2.78 -14.90 0.77
C SER A 47 3.05 -13.62 1.56
N ALA A 48 2.69 -13.64 2.84
CA ALA A 48 2.92 -12.55 3.78
C ALA A 48 4.41 -12.19 3.94
N THR A 49 5.29 -13.19 3.92
CA THR A 49 6.73 -13.00 4.06
C THR A 49 7.33 -12.38 2.80
N GLU A 50 6.93 -12.84 1.61
CA GLU A 50 7.37 -12.24 0.34
C GLU A 50 6.91 -10.80 0.21
N PHE A 51 5.70 -10.48 0.71
CA PHE A 51 5.19 -9.12 0.69
C PHE A 51 5.99 -8.20 1.61
N GLU A 52 6.31 -8.64 2.83
CA GLU A 52 7.17 -7.85 3.70
C GLU A 52 8.59 -7.67 3.12
N ALA A 53 9.17 -8.73 2.56
CA ALA A 53 10.48 -8.65 1.91
C ALA A 53 10.47 -7.64 0.76
N ARG A 54 9.44 -7.64 -0.08
CA ARG A 54 9.29 -6.67 -1.16
C ARG A 54 9.14 -5.23 -0.67
N LEU A 55 8.43 -5.01 0.45
CA LEU A 55 8.34 -3.69 1.07
C LEU A 55 9.72 -3.23 1.58
N LEU A 56 10.49 -4.11 2.20
CA LEU A 56 11.85 -3.80 2.65
C LEU A 56 12.79 -3.50 1.48
N GLU A 57 12.79 -4.34 0.43
CA GLU A 57 13.56 -4.10 -0.79
C GLU A 57 13.20 -2.77 -1.46
N SER A 58 11.91 -2.41 -1.45
CA SER A 58 11.42 -1.15 -2.01
C SER A 58 11.79 0.06 -1.16
N HIS A 59 12.00 -0.12 0.15
CA HIS A 59 12.48 0.92 1.06
C HIS A 59 13.94 1.30 0.80
N GLU A 60 14.74 0.35 0.30
CA GLU A 60 16.14 0.56 -0.06
C GLU A 60 16.35 0.85 -1.57
N SER A 61 15.27 1.06 -2.34
CA SER A 61 15.31 1.25 -3.79
C SER A 61 15.62 2.69 -4.19
N ASP A 62 16.38 2.90 -5.28
CA ASP A 62 16.62 4.21 -5.89
C ASP A 62 15.35 4.84 -6.53
N ASP A 63 14.25 4.10 -6.62
CA ASP A 63 12.96 4.62 -7.07
C ASP A 63 12.23 5.28 -5.90
N VAL A 64 12.31 6.61 -5.84
CA VAL A 64 11.66 7.47 -4.84
C VAL A 64 10.15 7.17 -4.69
N GLY A 65 9.47 6.74 -5.76
CA GLY A 65 8.06 6.37 -5.70
C GLY A 65 7.82 5.03 -5.00
N ALA A 66 8.72 4.06 -5.16
CA ALA A 66 8.73 2.81 -4.40
C ALA A 66 9.11 3.04 -2.94
N GLU A 67 10.15 3.84 -2.69
CA GLU A 67 10.63 4.17 -1.36
C GLU A 67 9.50 4.80 -0.52
N LEU A 68 8.89 5.88 -1.03
CA LEU A 68 7.81 6.57 -0.31
C LEU A 68 6.56 5.72 -0.11
N LEU A 69 6.26 4.82 -1.06
CA LEU A 69 5.16 3.87 -0.90
C LEU A 69 5.49 2.82 0.16
N ALA A 70 6.71 2.29 0.15
CA ALA A 70 7.15 1.28 1.11
C ALA A 70 7.23 1.84 2.54
N ASP A 71 7.73 3.07 2.70
CA ASP A 71 7.81 3.75 3.99
C ASP A 71 6.43 3.93 4.64
N GLU A 72 5.41 4.22 3.82
CA GLU A 72 4.03 4.32 4.28
C GLU A 72 3.41 2.94 4.62
N LEU A 73 3.65 1.93 3.79
CA LEU A 73 2.98 0.63 3.90
C LEU A 73 3.61 -0.31 4.92
N LEU A 74 4.92 -0.28 5.09
CA LEU A 74 5.65 -1.17 6.00
C LEU A 74 5.15 -1.11 7.46
N PRO A 75 4.96 0.08 8.09
CA PRO A 75 4.42 0.14 9.45
C PRO A 75 2.98 -0.38 9.54
N LEU A 76 2.14 -0.07 8.54
CA LEU A 76 0.74 -0.52 8.48
C LEU A 76 0.67 -2.05 8.34
N TRP A 77 1.48 -2.61 7.46
CA TRP A 77 1.57 -4.06 7.24
C TRP A 77 2.01 -4.79 8.50
N ARG A 78 3.02 -4.28 9.22
CA ARG A 78 3.48 -4.87 10.48
C ARG A 78 2.42 -4.81 11.59
N ALA A 79 1.70 -3.70 11.71
CA ALA A 79 0.62 -3.56 12.68
C ALA A 79 -0.50 -4.58 12.41
N VAL A 80 -0.88 -4.73 11.14
CA VAL A 80 -1.85 -5.71 10.65
C VAL A 80 -1.36 -7.13 10.96
N ARG A 81 -0.13 -7.50 10.56
CA ARG A 81 0.48 -8.80 10.86
C ARG A 81 0.52 -9.16 12.35
N ALA A 82 0.64 -8.17 13.24
CA ALA A 82 0.62 -8.35 14.68
C ALA A 82 -0.80 -8.58 15.26
N GLY A 83 -1.84 -8.58 14.42
CA GLY A 83 -3.24 -8.70 14.80
C GLY A 83 -3.97 -7.37 14.99
N GLY A 84 -3.33 -6.25 14.64
CA GLY A 84 -3.94 -4.93 14.65
C GLY A 84 -4.88 -4.69 13.46
N ALA A 85 -5.64 -3.61 13.55
CA ALA A 85 -6.49 -3.11 12.46
C ALA A 85 -5.78 -1.97 11.71
N LEU A 86 -6.17 -1.75 10.45
CA LEU A 86 -5.77 -0.54 9.73
C LEU A 86 -6.47 0.67 10.34
N PRO A 87 -5.78 1.81 10.49
CA PRO A 87 -6.33 3.00 11.18
C PRO A 87 -7.57 3.58 10.48
N PHE A 88 -7.70 3.37 9.17
CA PHE A 88 -8.81 3.82 8.32
C PHE A 88 -9.93 2.76 8.15
N GLN A 89 -9.88 1.66 8.90
CA GLN A 89 -10.96 0.67 8.99
C GLN A 89 -11.78 0.80 10.28
N GLN A 90 -11.45 1.76 11.16
CA GLN A 90 -12.15 1.99 12.43
C GLN A 90 -13.31 2.99 12.33
N GLU A 91 -13.75 3.34 11.12
CA GLU A 91 -14.95 4.16 10.87
C GLU A 91 -16.24 3.33 10.85
#